data_AF-A0A1S0TSF0-F1
#
_entry.id   AF-A0A1S0TSF0-F1
#
_cell.length_a   1.000
_cell.length_b   1.000
_cell.length_c   1.000
_cell.angle_alpha   90.00
_cell.angle_beta   90.00
_cell.angle_gamma   90.00
#
_symmetry.space_group_name_H-M   'P 1'
#
loop_
_entity.id
_entity.type
_entity.pdbx_description
1 polymer ?
#
loop_
_entity_poly.entity_id
_entity_poly.type
_entity_poly.pdbx_seq_one_letter_code
_entity_poly.pdbx_strand_id
1 'polypeptide(L)'
;MTNAEWGKKSVLFVCLGNICRSPMAEAIFSDLIRKKNLVDKWIVDSAAVINFHVGKSPDKRTMATLAGHGIMDYEHKVRQVTDSDFHNFDYIFGMDEENIEDLMNLRGNVKSKAVIEYLGRYDPEGVLIVPDPFYSRGMQMFEKKMPGFDSRVMYLIMRSDLISDLKWSVGAVAAQAAHAATACVWTFREDSEVMEYMKDISHLRKITLKVPNERELRNVEKRLQDSNVDYYLWMEDSMAVCIALKPQFRTFVEQHVKQLKLF
;
A
#
# COMPACT_ATOMS: atom_id res chain seq x y z
N MET A 1 -5.72 36.40 -4.31
CA MET A 1 -4.28 36.49 -3.97
C MET A 1 -3.90 35.14 -3.38
N THR A 2 -3.10 34.25 -3.96
CA THR A 2 -2.19 34.26 -5.13
C THR A 2 -2.27 32.87 -5.77
N ASN A 3 -2.70 32.76 -7.03
CA ASN A 3 -2.44 31.54 -7.82
C ASN A 3 -0.95 31.60 -8.19
N ALA A 4 -0.09 31.07 -7.33
CA ALA A 4 1.28 30.84 -7.75
C ALA A 4 1.24 29.77 -8.84
N GLU A 5 1.62 30.15 -10.05
CA GLU A 5 1.94 29.21 -11.13
C GLU A 5 3.18 28.42 -10.71
N TRP A 6 2.97 27.37 -9.92
CA TRP A 6 4.01 26.36 -9.74
C TRP A 6 4.13 25.63 -11.07
N GLY A 7 5.28 25.76 -11.72
CA GLY A 7 5.64 24.92 -12.87
C GLY A 7 5.45 23.44 -12.54
N LYS A 8 5.21 22.61 -13.57
CA LYS A 8 5.05 21.17 -13.40
C LYS A 8 6.28 20.58 -12.72
N LYS A 9 6.06 19.79 -11.67
CA LYS A 9 7.12 19.00 -11.03
C LYS A 9 7.40 17.75 -11.86
N SER A 10 8.62 17.24 -11.82
CA SER A 10 8.99 16.04 -12.57
C SER A 10 9.65 14.97 -11.71
N VAL A 11 9.22 13.71 -11.85
CA VAL A 11 9.79 12.55 -11.16
C VAL A 11 10.11 11.41 -12.14
N LEU A 12 11.29 10.81 -11.98
CA LEU A 12 11.74 9.64 -12.71
C LEU A 12 12.01 8.49 -11.74
N PHE A 13 11.37 7.34 -11.95
CA PHE A 13 11.66 6.12 -11.19
C PHE A 13 12.66 5.26 -11.93
N VAL A 14 13.68 4.76 -11.23
CA VAL A 14 14.78 4.01 -11.85
C VAL A 14 15.02 2.70 -11.11
N CYS A 15 15.10 1.61 -11.88
CA CYS A 15 15.61 0.34 -11.41
C CYS A 15 16.54 -0.25 -12.47
N LEU A 16 17.18 -1.38 -12.18
CA LEU A 16 18.15 -1.99 -13.08
C LEU A 16 17.62 -2.13 -14.53
N GLY A 17 16.56 -2.91 -14.74
CA GLY A 17 16.07 -3.26 -16.08
C GLY A 17 14.80 -2.56 -16.57
N ASN A 18 14.18 -1.70 -15.76
CA ASN A 18 12.90 -1.02 -16.05
C ASN A 18 11.77 -1.91 -16.57
N ILE A 19 11.72 -3.16 -16.11
CA ILE A 19 10.63 -4.10 -16.42
C ILE A 19 9.79 -4.44 -15.20
N CYS A 20 10.33 -4.30 -13.98
CA CYS A 20 9.67 -4.74 -12.75
C CYS A 20 9.31 -3.57 -11.84
N ARG A 21 10.30 -3.03 -11.13
CA ARG A 21 10.13 -2.09 -10.02
C ARG A 21 9.80 -0.67 -10.50
N SER A 22 10.62 -0.09 -11.37
CA SER A 22 10.39 1.29 -11.80
C SER A 22 9.11 1.52 -12.61
N PRO A 23 8.67 0.63 -13.52
CA PRO A 23 7.36 0.76 -14.16
C PRO A 23 6.21 0.66 -13.16
N MET A 24 6.35 -0.19 -12.13
CA MET A 24 5.33 -0.35 -11.10
C MET A 24 5.20 0.93 -10.25
N ALA A 25 6.32 1.53 -9.85
CA ALA A 25 6.32 2.81 -9.13
C ALA A 25 5.72 3.95 -9.97
N GLU A 26 6.07 4.04 -11.25
CA GLU A 26 5.48 5.01 -12.18
C GLU A 26 3.97 4.86 -12.30
N ALA A 27 3.48 3.63 -12.51
CA ALA A 27 2.07 3.34 -12.65
C ALA A 27 1.28 3.71 -11.40
N ILE A 28 1.77 3.32 -10.21
CA ILE A 28 1.16 3.63 -8.92
C ILE A 28 1.14 5.14 -8.71
N PHE A 29 2.25 5.82 -8.94
CA PHE A 29 2.32 7.27 -8.75
C PHE A 29 1.36 8.01 -9.70
N SER A 30 1.30 7.59 -10.96
CA SER A 30 0.40 8.14 -11.97
C SER A 30 -1.08 7.97 -11.60
N ASP A 31 -1.45 6.79 -11.09
CA ASP A 31 -2.79 6.52 -10.57
C ASP A 31 -3.13 7.39 -9.35
N LEU A 32 -2.19 7.53 -8.40
CA LEU A 32 -2.36 8.37 -7.21
C LEU A 32 -2.56 9.85 -7.56
N ILE A 33 -1.78 10.41 -8.49
CA ILE A 33 -1.96 11.80 -8.91
C ILE A 33 -3.25 11.99 -9.69
N ARG A 34 -3.70 10.99 -10.47
CA ARG A 34 -4.99 11.01 -11.17
C ARG A 34 -6.14 11.06 -10.18
N LYS A 35 -6.15 10.15 -9.20
CA LYS A 35 -7.15 10.11 -8.11
C LYS A 35 -7.20 11.41 -7.30
N LYS A 36 -6.10 12.15 -7.23
CA LYS A 36 -6.00 13.45 -6.54
C LYS A 36 -6.22 14.66 -7.45
N ASN A 37 -6.56 14.49 -8.72
CA ASN A 37 -6.69 15.57 -9.72
C ASN A 37 -5.43 16.45 -9.83
N LEU A 38 -4.25 15.83 -9.83
CA LEU A 38 -2.94 16.50 -9.90
C LEU A 38 -2.16 16.18 -11.19
N VAL A 39 -2.79 15.55 -12.18
CA VAL A 39 -2.14 15.14 -13.44
C VAL A 39 -1.45 16.32 -14.14
N ASP A 40 -2.10 17.48 -14.19
CA ASP A 40 -1.54 18.67 -14.83
C ASP A 40 -0.37 19.31 -14.08
N LYS A 41 -0.05 18.83 -12.86
CA LYS A 41 1.04 19.37 -12.03
C LYS A 41 2.30 18.51 -12.06
N TRP A 42 2.25 17.34 -12.69
CA TRP A 42 3.35 16.38 -12.66
C TRP A 42 3.71 15.86 -14.04
N ILE A 43 5.01 15.61 -14.21
CA ILE A 43 5.59 14.79 -15.28
C ILE A 43 6.15 13.55 -14.57
N VAL A 44 5.76 12.36 -15.05
CA VAL A 44 6.08 11.07 -14.43
C VAL A 44 6.62 10.16 -15.53
N ASP A 45 7.69 9.44 -15.22
CA ASP A 45 8.31 8.48 -16.15
C ASP A 45 9.10 7.44 -15.35
N SER A 46 9.53 6.37 -16.02
CA SER A 46 10.49 5.40 -15.50
C SER A 46 11.54 4.96 -16.51
N ALA A 47 12.73 4.66 -16.02
CA ALA A 47 13.86 4.26 -16.86
C ALA A 47 14.74 3.18 -16.23
N ALA A 48 15.58 2.59 -17.07
CA ALA A 48 16.54 1.54 -16.73
C ALA A 48 17.94 2.12 -16.57
N VAL A 49 18.72 1.54 -15.67
CA VAL A 49 20.17 1.72 -15.68
C VAL A 49 20.78 1.06 -16.92
N ILE A 50 20.36 -0.18 -17.22
CA ILE A 50 20.90 -0.98 -18.34
C ILE A 50 19.95 -0.98 -19.56
N ASN A 51 20.49 -1.17 -20.76
CA ASN A 51 19.71 -1.12 -21.99
C ASN A 51 19.12 -2.47 -22.44
N PHE A 52 19.27 -3.55 -21.66
CA PHE A 52 18.96 -4.92 -22.08
C PHE A 52 17.50 -5.16 -22.50
N HIS A 53 16.56 -4.41 -21.90
CA HIS A 53 15.14 -4.54 -22.16
C HIS A 53 14.54 -3.42 -23.01
N VAL A 54 15.35 -2.46 -23.50
CA VAL A 54 14.86 -1.26 -24.18
C VAL A 54 13.93 -1.60 -25.35
N GLY A 55 12.81 -0.88 -25.44
CA GLY A 55 11.76 -1.06 -26.43
C GLY A 55 10.76 -2.19 -26.12
N LYS A 56 11.04 -3.05 -25.13
CA LYS A 56 10.09 -4.07 -24.66
C LYS A 56 9.02 -3.45 -23.75
N SER A 57 7.98 -4.22 -23.46
CA SER A 57 7.01 -3.89 -22.41
C SER A 57 7.53 -4.34 -21.03
N PRO A 58 6.97 -3.80 -19.92
CA PRO A 58 7.22 -4.30 -18.58
C PRO A 58 6.96 -5.81 -18.44
N ASP A 59 7.52 -6.41 -17.39
CA ASP A 59 7.33 -7.83 -17.08
C ASP A 59 5.84 -8.14 -16.93
N LYS A 60 5.39 -9.27 -17.48
CA LYS A 60 3.99 -9.67 -17.44
C LYS A 60 3.45 -9.77 -16.01
N ARG A 61 4.30 -10.11 -15.02
CA ARG A 61 3.95 -10.15 -13.60
C ARG A 61 3.69 -8.76 -13.04
N THR A 62 4.48 -7.75 -13.43
CA THR A 62 4.20 -6.35 -13.09
C THR A 62 2.86 -5.90 -13.66
N MET A 63 2.61 -6.17 -14.95
CA MET A 63 1.34 -5.81 -15.59
C MET A 63 0.15 -6.51 -14.92
N ALA A 64 0.26 -7.80 -14.59
CA ALA A 64 -0.78 -8.55 -13.89
C ALA A 64 -1.03 -8.01 -12.47
N THR A 65 0.02 -7.61 -11.75
CA THR A 65 -0.08 -7.05 -10.39
C THR A 65 -0.78 -5.69 -10.42
N LEU A 66 -0.42 -4.82 -11.37
CA LEU A 66 -1.08 -3.53 -11.58
C LEU A 66 -2.57 -3.70 -11.92
N ALA A 67 -2.88 -4.63 -12.82
CA ALA A 67 -4.25 -4.97 -13.17
C ALA A 67 -5.06 -5.47 -11.95
N GLY A 68 -4.47 -6.32 -11.10
CA GLY A 68 -5.08 -6.79 -9.86
C GLY A 68 -5.38 -5.66 -8.85
N HIS A 69 -4.72 -4.51 -8.99
CA HIS A 69 -4.95 -3.30 -8.18
C HIS A 69 -5.76 -2.22 -8.93
N GLY A 70 -6.40 -2.58 -10.04
CA GLY A 70 -7.29 -1.70 -10.80
C GLY A 70 -6.59 -0.71 -11.75
N ILE A 71 -5.26 -0.84 -11.95
CA ILE A 71 -4.50 -0.03 -12.90
C ILE A 71 -4.42 -0.80 -14.22
N MET A 72 -5.39 -0.58 -15.10
CA MET A 72 -5.58 -1.36 -16.34
C MET A 72 -5.07 -0.64 -17.60
N ASP A 73 -4.85 0.66 -17.52
CA ASP A 73 -4.50 1.54 -18.64
C ASP A 73 -3.03 1.97 -18.64
N TYR A 74 -2.18 1.27 -17.89
CA TYR A 74 -0.76 1.54 -17.85
C TYR A 74 -0.08 0.99 -19.11
N GLU A 75 0.57 1.88 -19.87
CA GLU A 75 1.40 1.51 -21.01
C GLU A 75 2.78 2.09 -20.82
N HIS A 76 3.80 1.26 -21.01
CA HIS A 76 5.20 1.68 -20.94
C HIS A 76 6.05 0.94 -21.97
N LYS A 77 7.07 1.63 -22.46
CA LYS A 77 8.15 1.02 -23.22
C LYS A 77 9.44 1.28 -22.49
N VAL A 78 10.16 0.20 -22.18
CA VAL A 78 11.43 0.27 -21.48
C VAL A 78 12.36 1.23 -22.21
N ARG A 79 12.93 2.18 -21.47
CA ARG A 79 13.98 3.09 -21.95
C ARG A 79 15.12 3.14 -20.96
N GLN A 80 16.29 3.55 -21.42
CA GLN A 80 17.44 3.78 -20.56
C GLN A 80 17.45 5.21 -20.01
N VAL A 81 18.05 5.41 -18.84
CA VAL A 81 18.40 6.73 -18.31
C VAL A 81 19.40 7.40 -19.27
N THR A 82 19.22 8.71 -19.45
CA THR A 82 20.05 9.57 -20.31
C THR A 82 20.56 10.77 -19.52
N ASP A 83 21.60 11.45 -20.03
CA ASP A 83 22.11 12.69 -19.43
C ASP A 83 21.02 13.77 -19.28
N SER A 84 20.09 13.80 -20.23
CA SER A 84 18.97 14.75 -20.23
C SER A 84 18.02 14.53 -19.04
N ASP A 85 17.93 13.31 -18.52
CA ASP A 85 17.05 13.01 -17.38
C ASP A 85 17.51 13.76 -16.12
N PHE A 86 18.82 13.83 -15.87
CA PHE A 86 19.40 14.58 -14.74
C PHE A 86 19.16 16.10 -14.84
N HIS A 87 18.92 16.61 -16.05
CA HIS A 87 18.58 18.02 -16.27
C HIS A 87 17.08 18.28 -16.20
N ASN A 88 16.26 17.35 -16.69
CA ASN A 88 14.83 17.57 -16.89
C ASN A 88 13.99 17.21 -15.66
N PHE A 89 14.44 16.23 -14.87
CA PHE A 89 13.73 15.75 -13.70
C PHE A 89 14.11 16.52 -12.43
N ASP A 90 13.12 16.81 -11.58
CA ASP A 90 13.36 17.40 -10.25
C ASP A 90 13.72 16.31 -9.23
N TYR A 91 13.18 15.10 -9.41
CA TYR A 91 13.43 13.94 -8.56
C TYR A 91 13.76 12.71 -9.41
N ILE A 92 14.79 11.97 -9.01
CA ILE A 92 15.13 10.66 -9.57
C ILE A 92 15.21 9.68 -8.41
N PHE A 93 14.34 8.67 -8.40
CA PHE A 93 14.28 7.69 -7.32
C PHE A 93 14.84 6.34 -7.74
N GLY A 94 15.87 5.87 -7.02
CA GLY A 94 16.38 4.50 -7.10
C GLY A 94 15.67 3.56 -6.14
N MET A 95 15.68 2.25 -6.44
CA MET A 95 14.98 1.23 -5.64
C MET A 95 15.85 0.60 -4.56
N ASP A 96 17.15 0.46 -4.83
CA ASP A 96 18.15 -0.17 -3.97
C ASP A 96 19.49 0.60 -4.04
N GLU A 97 20.48 0.15 -3.26
CA GLU A 97 21.81 0.77 -3.21
C GLU A 97 22.50 0.75 -4.58
N GLU A 98 22.41 -0.36 -5.32
CA GLU A 98 23.03 -0.51 -6.65
C GLU A 98 22.49 0.52 -7.63
N ASN A 99 21.16 0.76 -7.63
CA ASN A 99 20.56 1.77 -8.49
C ASN A 99 21.06 3.18 -8.15
N ILE A 100 21.25 3.49 -6.87
CA ILE A 100 21.76 4.80 -6.45
C ILE A 100 23.22 4.96 -6.87
N GLU A 101 24.05 3.94 -6.67
CA GLU A 101 25.44 3.94 -7.11
C GLU A 101 25.54 4.12 -8.64
N ASP A 102 24.77 3.35 -9.41
CA ASP A 102 24.71 3.44 -10.87
C ASP A 102 24.22 4.81 -11.34
N LEU A 103 23.20 5.38 -10.70
CA LEU A 103 22.71 6.72 -11.02
C LEU A 103 23.75 7.80 -10.75
N MET A 104 24.52 7.69 -9.67
CA MET A 104 25.60 8.62 -9.37
C MET A 104 26.75 8.49 -10.38
N ASN A 105 27.08 7.26 -10.79
CA ASN A 105 28.06 6.98 -11.83
C ASN A 105 27.63 7.52 -13.20
N LEU A 106 26.37 7.27 -13.60
CA LEU A 106 25.79 7.78 -14.84
C LEU A 106 25.71 9.31 -14.85
N ARG A 107 25.36 9.93 -13.71
CA ARG A 107 25.38 11.38 -13.57
C ARG A 107 26.78 11.94 -13.81
N GLY A 108 27.82 11.32 -13.24
CA GLY A 108 29.20 11.82 -13.32
C GLY A 108 29.29 13.31 -12.97
N ASN A 109 29.82 14.12 -13.91
CA ASN A 109 29.97 15.58 -13.74
C ASN A 109 28.77 16.40 -14.26
N VAL A 110 27.68 15.74 -14.67
CA VAL A 110 26.48 16.42 -15.16
C VAL A 110 25.92 17.35 -14.07
N LYS A 111 25.73 18.62 -14.43
CA LYS A 111 25.08 19.62 -13.57
C LYS A 111 23.58 19.29 -13.46
N SER A 112 23.27 18.39 -12.55
CA SER A 112 21.92 17.95 -12.24
C SER A 112 21.21 18.94 -11.30
N LYS A 113 19.95 19.26 -11.60
CA LYS A 113 19.02 19.83 -10.61
C LYS A 113 18.27 18.75 -9.83
N ALA A 114 18.31 17.51 -10.32
CA ALA A 114 17.56 16.41 -9.76
C ALA A 114 18.06 16.02 -8.38
N VAL A 115 17.13 15.87 -7.43
CA VAL A 115 17.36 15.20 -6.16
C VAL A 115 17.34 13.69 -6.41
N ILE A 116 18.49 13.04 -6.21
CA ILE A 116 18.65 11.59 -6.39
C ILE A 116 18.58 10.91 -5.02
N GLU A 117 17.56 10.09 -4.78
CA GLU A 117 17.32 9.44 -3.48
C GLU A 117 16.69 8.06 -3.61
N TYR A 118 16.66 7.31 -2.50
CA TYR A 118 15.92 6.06 -2.38
C TYR A 118 14.41 6.32 -2.35
N LEU A 119 13.63 5.59 -3.14
CA LEU A 119 12.17 5.63 -3.04
C LEU A 119 11.70 5.23 -1.63
N GLY A 120 12.30 4.18 -1.06
CA GLY A 120 11.96 3.67 0.27
C GLY A 120 12.29 4.64 1.42
N ARG A 121 13.01 5.75 1.18
CA ARG A 121 13.16 6.82 2.18
C ARG A 121 11.81 7.41 2.60
N TYR A 122 10.81 7.30 1.73
CA TYR A 122 9.46 7.81 1.95
C TYR A 122 8.48 6.73 2.43
N ASP A 123 8.97 5.52 2.75
CA ASP A 123 8.16 4.47 3.34
C ASP A 123 7.83 4.81 4.81
N PRO A 124 6.54 4.89 5.20
CA PRO A 124 6.14 5.09 6.59
C PRO A 124 6.63 4.00 7.55
N GLU A 125 6.92 2.80 7.06
CA GLU A 125 7.47 1.69 7.86
C GLU A 125 9.00 1.73 7.95
N GLY A 126 9.65 2.69 7.27
CA GLY A 126 11.09 2.90 7.33
C GLY A 126 11.91 1.90 6.52
N VAL A 127 11.31 1.16 5.58
CA VAL A 127 12.04 0.24 4.72
C VAL A 127 12.67 1.00 3.56
N LEU A 128 13.98 1.20 3.65
CA LEU A 128 14.74 1.96 2.65
C LEU A 128 14.80 1.30 1.27
N ILE A 129 14.87 -0.04 1.24
CA ILE A 129 15.18 -0.83 0.04
C ILE A 129 13.93 -1.53 -0.49
N VAL A 130 13.65 -1.28 -1.77
CA VAL A 130 12.60 -1.94 -2.55
C VAL A 130 13.22 -3.17 -3.25
N PRO A 131 13.02 -4.39 -2.72
CA PRO A 131 13.72 -5.58 -3.17
C PRO A 131 13.38 -5.93 -4.61
N ASP A 132 14.34 -6.48 -5.35
CA ASP A 132 14.11 -6.94 -6.71
C ASP A 132 13.23 -8.21 -6.75
N PRO A 133 12.04 -8.16 -7.36
CA PRO A 133 11.16 -9.31 -7.42
C PRO A 133 11.54 -10.30 -8.55
N PHE A 134 12.50 -9.97 -9.42
CA PHE A 134 12.75 -10.71 -10.67
C PHE A 134 13.08 -12.19 -10.45
N TYR A 135 13.99 -12.50 -9.51
CA TYR A 135 14.41 -13.87 -9.17
C TYR A 135 13.53 -14.56 -8.12
N SER A 136 12.54 -13.84 -7.59
CA SER A 136 11.62 -14.39 -6.60
C SER A 136 10.59 -15.29 -7.28
N ARG A 137 10.37 -16.49 -6.74
CA ARG A 137 9.29 -17.37 -7.21
C ARG A 137 7.94 -16.84 -6.68
N GLY A 138 7.02 -16.55 -7.59
CA GLY A 138 5.63 -16.16 -7.27
C GLY A 138 5.34 -14.65 -7.35
N MET A 139 4.05 -14.29 -7.44
CA MET A 139 3.60 -12.89 -7.54
C MET A 139 3.73 -12.09 -6.23
N GLN A 140 3.84 -12.77 -5.09
CA GLN A 140 3.80 -12.14 -3.75
C GLN A 140 4.88 -11.06 -3.54
N MET A 141 6.05 -11.16 -4.16
CA MET A 141 7.12 -10.15 -3.99
C MET A 141 6.91 -8.88 -4.84
N PHE A 142 6.05 -8.89 -5.86
CA PHE A 142 5.72 -7.68 -6.62
C PHE A 142 4.86 -6.71 -5.78
N GLU A 143 4.03 -7.24 -4.87
CA GLU A 143 3.18 -6.44 -3.97
C GLU A 143 3.89 -6.02 -2.68
N LYS A 144 4.77 -6.87 -2.13
CA LYS A 144 5.08 -6.85 -0.68
C LYS A 144 5.84 -5.62 -0.15
N LYS A 145 6.39 -4.72 -0.98
CA LYS A 145 7.25 -3.62 -0.51
C LYS A 145 7.31 -2.38 -1.41
N MET A 146 6.32 -2.15 -2.26
CA MET A 146 6.26 -0.91 -3.05
C MET A 146 5.50 0.18 -2.27
N PRO A 147 6.13 1.32 -1.94
CA PRO A 147 5.45 2.43 -1.30
C PRO A 147 4.31 2.92 -2.19
N GLY A 148 3.08 2.89 -1.67
CA GLY A 148 1.88 3.30 -2.40
C GLY A 148 0.93 2.16 -2.80
N PHE A 149 1.31 0.88 -2.65
CA PHE A 149 0.31 -0.18 -2.63
C PHE A 149 -0.44 -0.14 -1.30
N ASP A 150 -1.75 0.08 -1.41
CA ASP A 150 -2.64 -0.13 -0.30
C ASP A 150 -2.77 -1.64 -0.04
N SER A 151 -2.61 -2.04 1.22
CA SER A 151 -2.67 -3.47 1.60
C SER A 151 -4.01 -3.80 2.21
N ARG A 152 -4.51 -5.01 1.94
CA ARG A 152 -5.73 -5.51 2.57
C ARG A 152 -5.45 -5.84 4.03
N VAL A 153 -6.31 -5.36 4.91
CA VAL A 153 -6.16 -5.54 6.36
C VAL A 153 -7.52 -5.81 6.99
N MET A 154 -7.51 -6.62 8.05
CA MET A 154 -8.67 -6.78 8.92
C MET A 154 -8.47 -5.96 10.20
N TYR A 155 -9.44 -5.13 10.55
CA TYR A 155 -9.49 -4.46 11.85
C TYR A 155 -10.36 -5.27 12.82
N LEU A 156 -9.85 -5.48 14.03
CA LEU A 156 -10.56 -6.10 15.15
C LEU A 156 -10.73 -5.06 16.25
N ILE A 157 -11.96 -4.68 16.53
CA ILE A 157 -12.28 -3.68 17.55
C ILE A 157 -12.81 -4.42 18.77
N MET A 158 -12.05 -4.40 19.85
CA MET A 158 -12.33 -5.13 21.08
C MET A 158 -12.64 -4.15 22.22
N ARG A 159 -13.31 -4.65 23.26
CA ARG A 159 -13.60 -3.83 24.44
C ARG A 159 -12.55 -4.02 25.53
N SER A 160 -12.04 -2.93 26.09
CA SER A 160 -11.05 -2.99 27.17
C SER A 160 -11.66 -3.33 28.54
N ASP A 161 -12.95 -3.02 28.77
CA ASP A 161 -13.67 -3.37 30.00
C ASP A 161 -13.78 -4.88 30.25
N LEU A 162 -13.68 -5.71 29.20
CA LEU A 162 -13.61 -7.17 29.36
C LEU A 162 -12.46 -7.55 30.31
N ILE A 163 -11.31 -6.89 30.19
CA ILE A 163 -10.14 -7.12 31.06
C ILE A 163 -10.26 -6.29 32.33
N SER A 164 -10.49 -4.98 32.22
CA SER A 164 -10.38 -4.08 33.37
C SER A 164 -11.49 -4.28 34.39
N ASP A 165 -12.71 -4.56 33.94
CA ASP A 165 -13.93 -4.51 34.77
C ASP A 165 -14.51 -5.91 34.94
N LEU A 166 -14.67 -6.66 33.84
CA LEU A 166 -15.22 -8.01 33.82
C LEU A 166 -14.17 -9.11 34.13
N LYS A 167 -12.90 -8.74 34.28
CA LYS A 167 -11.79 -9.60 34.74
C LYS A 167 -11.52 -10.82 33.85
N TRP A 168 -11.82 -10.72 32.56
CA TRP A 168 -11.44 -11.73 31.58
C TRP A 168 -9.92 -11.77 31.42
N SER A 169 -9.39 -12.97 31.15
CA SER A 169 -7.98 -13.10 30.80
C SER A 169 -7.73 -12.53 29.39
N VAL A 170 -6.51 -12.08 29.13
CA VAL A 170 -6.07 -11.66 27.79
C VAL A 170 -6.30 -12.78 26.77
N GLY A 171 -6.07 -14.04 27.17
CA GLY A 171 -6.32 -15.20 26.31
C GLY A 171 -7.79 -15.37 25.94
N ALA A 172 -8.72 -15.16 26.88
CA ALA A 172 -10.15 -15.20 26.59
C ALA A 172 -10.57 -14.10 25.59
N VAL A 173 -10.07 -12.87 25.77
CA VAL A 173 -10.35 -11.77 24.84
C VAL A 173 -9.76 -12.05 23.45
N ALA A 174 -8.53 -12.56 23.39
CA ALA A 174 -7.90 -12.95 22.13
C ALA A 174 -8.67 -14.07 21.41
N ALA A 175 -9.23 -15.04 22.15
CA ALA A 175 -10.08 -16.09 21.59
C ALA A 175 -11.34 -15.50 20.93
N GLN A 176 -12.00 -14.54 21.58
CA GLN A 176 -13.16 -13.86 20.98
C GLN A 176 -12.80 -13.08 19.72
N ALA A 177 -11.63 -12.43 19.70
CA ALA A 177 -11.13 -11.76 18.51
C ALA A 177 -10.85 -12.75 17.35
N ALA A 178 -10.35 -13.95 17.68
CA ALA A 178 -10.13 -15.01 16.71
C ALA A 178 -11.47 -15.57 16.15
N HIS A 179 -12.48 -15.76 17.01
CA HIS A 179 -13.83 -16.14 16.57
C HIS A 179 -14.44 -15.08 15.66
N ALA A 180 -14.39 -13.80 16.05
CA ALA A 180 -14.87 -12.69 15.24
C ALA A 180 -14.20 -12.63 13.87
N ALA A 181 -12.88 -12.77 13.82
CA ALA A 181 -12.13 -12.80 12.56
C ALA A 181 -12.56 -13.95 11.65
N THR A 182 -12.72 -15.14 12.22
CA THR A 182 -13.12 -16.36 11.49
C THR A 182 -14.53 -16.23 10.94
N ALA A 183 -15.46 -15.75 11.78
CA ALA A 183 -16.85 -15.52 11.39
C ALA A 183 -16.96 -14.45 10.29
N CYS A 184 -16.17 -13.37 10.38
CA CYS A 184 -16.11 -12.33 9.37
C CYS A 184 -15.66 -12.89 8.01
N VAL A 185 -14.51 -13.57 7.97
CA VAL A 185 -14.01 -14.18 6.72
C VAL A 185 -15.02 -15.18 6.15
N TRP A 186 -15.65 -16.01 6.99
CA TRP A 186 -16.64 -16.98 6.53
C TRP A 186 -17.91 -16.32 5.96
N THR A 187 -18.37 -15.26 6.62
CA THR A 187 -19.57 -14.49 6.21
C THR A 187 -19.37 -13.86 4.84
N PHE A 188 -18.19 -13.29 4.60
CA PHE A 188 -17.84 -12.59 3.36
C PHE A 188 -16.96 -13.43 2.42
N ARG A 189 -16.97 -14.76 2.54
CA ARG A 189 -16.02 -15.65 1.84
C ARG A 189 -16.09 -15.58 0.30
N GLU A 190 -17.22 -15.17 -0.26
CA GLU A 190 -17.42 -15.02 -1.71
C GLU A 190 -17.06 -13.61 -2.21
N ASP A 191 -16.72 -12.69 -1.31
CA ASP A 191 -16.30 -11.32 -1.66
C ASP A 191 -14.87 -11.33 -2.23
N SER A 192 -14.65 -10.58 -3.31
CA SER A 192 -13.36 -10.56 -4.00
C SER A 192 -12.21 -10.07 -3.13
N GLU A 193 -12.46 -9.12 -2.24
CA GLU A 193 -11.44 -8.59 -1.33
C GLU A 193 -11.05 -9.61 -0.27
N VAL A 194 -12.03 -10.39 0.22
CA VAL A 194 -11.79 -11.46 1.20
C VAL A 194 -11.07 -12.64 0.56
N MET A 195 -11.47 -13.03 -0.65
CA MET A 195 -10.77 -14.07 -1.41
C MET A 195 -9.31 -13.70 -1.64
N GLU A 196 -9.02 -12.45 -2.04
CA GLU A 196 -7.65 -11.97 -2.25
C GLU A 196 -6.86 -11.94 -0.94
N TYR A 197 -7.44 -11.39 0.13
CA TYR A 197 -6.83 -11.37 1.46
C TYR A 197 -6.47 -12.77 1.96
N MET A 198 -7.28 -13.78 1.64
CA MET A 198 -7.08 -15.16 2.07
C MET A 198 -6.13 -15.97 1.18
N LYS A 199 -5.62 -15.43 0.05
CA LYS A 199 -4.68 -16.18 -0.82
C LYS A 199 -3.33 -16.45 -0.15
N ASP A 200 -2.85 -15.56 0.71
CA ASP A 200 -1.61 -15.70 1.47
C ASP A 200 -1.90 -15.81 2.98
N ILE A 201 -2.45 -16.97 3.36
CA ILE A 201 -2.79 -17.27 4.77
C ILE A 201 -1.58 -17.21 5.72
N SER A 202 -0.35 -17.31 5.20
CA SER A 202 0.87 -17.25 6.01
C SER A 202 1.24 -15.83 6.41
N HIS A 203 0.64 -14.80 5.80
CA HIS A 203 0.98 -13.39 6.03
C HIS A 203 -0.25 -12.49 6.21
N LEU A 204 -1.31 -13.01 6.85
CA LEU A 204 -2.52 -12.22 7.13
C LEU A 204 -2.21 -11.02 8.03
N ARG A 205 -2.65 -9.82 7.62
CA ARG A 205 -2.51 -8.59 8.42
C ARG A 205 -3.79 -8.33 9.22
N LYS A 206 -3.65 -8.16 10.54
CA LYS A 206 -4.73 -7.78 11.45
C LYS A 206 -4.28 -6.62 12.34
N ILE A 207 -5.17 -5.67 12.59
CA ILE A 207 -4.93 -4.54 13.51
C ILE A 207 -5.98 -4.59 14.60
N THR A 208 -5.53 -4.59 15.85
CA THR A 208 -6.40 -4.62 17.03
C THR A 208 -6.57 -3.24 17.63
N LEU A 209 -7.82 -2.79 17.71
CA LEU A 209 -8.23 -1.50 18.28
C LEU A 209 -9.08 -1.72 19.54
N LYS A 210 -9.17 -0.70 20.40
CA LYS A 210 -10.03 -0.72 21.59
C LYS A 210 -11.08 0.36 21.63
N VAL A 211 -12.20 -0.02 22.24
CA VAL A 211 -13.21 0.85 22.82
C VAL A 211 -13.34 0.56 24.32
N PRO A 212 -13.78 1.52 25.15
CA PRO A 212 -13.81 1.32 26.60
C PRO A 212 -14.85 0.30 27.05
N ASN A 213 -16.00 0.19 26.37
CA ASN A 213 -17.13 -0.65 26.80
C ASN A 213 -18.08 -1.00 25.64
N GLU A 214 -19.12 -1.78 25.93
CA GLU A 214 -20.11 -2.22 24.95
C GLU A 214 -20.83 -1.07 24.24
N ARG A 215 -21.20 -0.03 24.99
CA ARG A 215 -21.92 1.12 24.44
C ARG A 215 -21.08 1.79 23.37
N GLU A 216 -19.79 1.97 23.62
CA GLU A 216 -18.88 2.54 22.62
C GLU A 216 -18.62 1.58 21.45
N LEU A 217 -18.65 0.27 21.66
CA LEU A 217 -18.59 -0.72 20.57
C LEU A 217 -19.82 -0.58 19.65
N ARG A 218 -21.02 -0.47 20.23
CA ARG A 218 -22.28 -0.23 19.48
C ARG A 218 -22.29 1.12 18.79
N ASN A 219 -21.68 2.16 19.37
CA ASN A 219 -21.50 3.45 18.71
C ASN A 219 -20.59 3.33 17.48
N VAL A 220 -19.55 2.50 17.54
CA VAL A 220 -18.71 2.19 16.37
C VAL A 220 -19.53 1.44 15.32
N GLU A 221 -20.25 0.39 15.72
CA GLU A 221 -21.13 -0.40 14.83
C GLU A 221 -22.07 0.49 14.03
N LYS A 222 -22.77 1.41 14.71
CA LYS A 222 -23.68 2.36 14.06
C LYS A 222 -22.97 3.23 13.02
N ARG A 223 -21.78 3.76 13.33
CA ARG A 223 -21.01 4.56 12.35
C ARG A 223 -20.57 3.74 11.13
N LEU A 224 -20.25 2.46 11.33
CA LEU A 224 -19.90 1.56 10.22
C LEU A 224 -21.12 1.30 9.34
N GLN A 225 -22.30 1.07 9.93
CA GLN A 225 -23.58 0.96 9.21
C GLN A 225 -23.89 2.23 8.41
N ASP A 226 -23.82 3.40 9.06
CA ASP A 226 -24.07 4.71 8.43
C ASP A 226 -23.10 4.99 7.27
N SER A 227 -21.88 4.43 7.33
CA SER A 227 -20.85 4.57 6.29
C SER A 227 -20.85 3.43 5.27
N ASN A 228 -21.79 2.48 5.36
CA ASN A 228 -21.87 1.29 4.52
C ASN A 228 -20.54 0.48 4.48
N VAL A 229 -19.89 0.34 5.63
CA VAL A 229 -18.69 -0.48 5.79
C VAL A 229 -19.10 -1.87 6.27
N ASP A 230 -18.69 -2.90 5.55
CA ASP A 230 -18.98 -4.29 5.91
C ASP A 230 -18.18 -4.75 7.14
N TYR A 231 -18.86 -5.38 8.09
CA TYR A 231 -18.27 -5.95 9.29
C TYR A 231 -19.09 -7.15 9.80
N TYR A 232 -18.50 -7.89 10.73
CA TYR A 232 -19.17 -8.90 11.53
C TYR A 232 -19.12 -8.51 13.00
N LEU A 233 -20.27 -8.48 13.69
CA LEU A 233 -20.34 -8.29 15.13
C LEU A 233 -20.34 -9.65 15.83
N TRP A 234 -19.30 -9.92 16.63
CA TRP A 234 -19.21 -11.11 17.45
C TRP A 234 -19.86 -10.89 18.82
N MET A 235 -20.75 -11.83 19.18
CA MET A 235 -21.50 -11.86 20.43
C MET A 235 -21.05 -13.07 21.24
N GLU A 236 -20.84 -12.90 22.54
CA GLU A 236 -20.63 -13.99 23.50
C GLU A 236 -21.70 -13.87 24.59
N ASP A 237 -22.47 -14.93 24.86
CA ASP A 237 -23.53 -14.93 25.89
C ASP A 237 -24.45 -13.69 25.84
N SER A 238 -24.87 -13.31 24.63
CA SER A 238 -25.69 -12.12 24.33
C SER A 238 -25.02 -10.76 24.55
N MET A 239 -23.71 -10.73 24.86
CA MET A 239 -22.90 -9.54 25.01
C MET A 239 -22.10 -9.26 23.72
N ALA A 240 -22.12 -8.03 23.22
CA ALA A 240 -21.27 -7.65 22.09
C ALA A 240 -19.81 -7.48 22.55
N VAL A 241 -18.88 -8.28 22.00
CA VAL A 241 -17.50 -8.32 22.49
C VAL A 241 -16.47 -7.84 21.48
N CYS A 242 -16.70 -8.06 20.18
CA CYS A 242 -15.75 -7.68 19.14
C CYS A 242 -16.45 -7.36 17.82
N ILE A 243 -15.99 -6.32 17.12
CA ILE A 243 -16.32 -6.09 15.71
C ILE A 243 -15.11 -6.49 14.87
N ALA A 244 -15.32 -7.34 13.88
CA ALA A 244 -14.33 -7.67 12.86
C ALA A 244 -14.75 -7.04 11.53
N LEU A 245 -13.98 -6.07 11.04
CA LEU A 245 -14.24 -5.44 9.75
C LEU A 245 -13.86 -6.39 8.63
N LYS A 246 -14.66 -6.41 7.55
CA LYS A 246 -14.35 -7.20 6.35
C LYS A 246 -12.95 -6.81 5.85
N PRO A 247 -12.06 -7.79 5.58
CA PRO A 247 -10.78 -7.52 4.94
C PRO A 247 -10.97 -6.71 3.66
N GLN A 248 -10.27 -5.59 3.58
CA GLN A 248 -10.29 -4.70 2.42
C GLN A 248 -9.10 -3.72 2.52
N PHE A 249 -8.93 -2.90 1.50
CA PHE A 249 -7.91 -1.86 1.42
C PHE A 249 -7.85 -0.95 2.67
N ARG A 250 -6.66 -0.80 3.25
CA ARG A 250 -6.44 -0.03 4.48
C ARG A 250 -6.88 1.43 4.30
N THR A 251 -6.58 2.07 3.17
CA THR A 251 -6.94 3.48 2.96
C THR A 251 -8.44 3.72 3.00
N PHE A 252 -9.24 2.74 2.57
CA PHE A 252 -10.70 2.81 2.64
C PHE A 252 -11.21 2.70 4.08
N VAL A 253 -10.66 1.79 4.89
CA VAL A 253 -11.18 1.51 6.24
C VAL A 253 -10.65 2.48 7.29
N GLU A 254 -9.38 2.87 7.18
CA GLU A 254 -8.67 3.61 8.21
C GLU A 254 -9.38 4.92 8.55
N GLN A 255 -10.00 5.59 7.58
CA GLN A 255 -10.76 6.81 7.81
C GLN A 255 -11.93 6.65 8.81
N HIS A 256 -12.51 5.45 8.93
CA HIS A 256 -13.66 5.16 9.80
C HIS A 256 -13.25 4.76 11.22
N VAL A 257 -11.98 4.36 11.41
CA VAL A 257 -11.47 3.79 12.68
C VAL A 257 -10.25 4.50 13.25
N LYS A 258 -9.65 5.47 12.54
CA LYS A 258 -8.43 6.21 12.95
C LYS A 258 -8.48 6.90 14.30
N GLN A 259 -9.68 7.21 14.79
CA GLN A 259 -9.92 7.84 16.09
C GLN A 259 -9.81 6.85 17.27
N LEU A 260 -9.85 5.54 16.99
CA LEU A 260 -9.74 4.49 18.00
C LEU A 260 -8.26 4.22 18.32
N LYS A 261 -8.00 3.83 19.57
CA LYS A 261 -6.64 3.50 20.02
C LYS A 261 -6.33 2.04 19.76
N LEU A 262 -5.06 1.68 19.63
CA LEU A 262 -4.61 0.29 19.66
C LEU A 262 -5.02 -0.37 20.98
N PHE A 263 -5.44 -1.64 20.89
CA PHE A 263 -5.90 -2.42 22.05
C PHE A 263 -4.79 -2.61 23.08
#